data_AF-A0A2G8B3I5-F1
#
_entry.id   AF-A0A2G8B3I5-F1
#
_cell.length_a   1.000
_cell.length_b   1.000
_cell.length_c   1.000
_cell.angle_alpha   90.00
_cell.angle_beta   90.00
_cell.angle_gamma   90.00
#
_symmetry.space_group_name_H-M   'P 1'
#
loop_
_entity.id
_entity.type
_entity.pdbx_description
1 polymer ?
#
loop_
_entity_poly.entity_id
_entity_poly.type
_entity_poly.pdbx_seq_one_letter_code
_entity_poly.pdbx_strand_id
1 'polypeptide(L)'
;MDPQVAHQRAQDIFAAVLARVRPDQLGAATPCSEWTVRDLIDHVVSGNERVGQWAGSYEQPPARPVDVTEAHRASAAAAQEAFAKPGALDATYRLPFGEVAGRVLIGMRTTDVLVHAWDLAAATDQSTDLDPELALEQLAVARASVRPEFRGPGRPFGAERPCSADRPPADQLAAFLGRAVG
;
A
#
# COMPACT_ATOMS: atom_id res chain seq x y z
N MET A 1 4.70 15.57 3.21
CA MET A 1 5.13 15.40 4.62
C MET A 1 6.49 14.70 4.67
N ASP A 2 7.08 14.44 5.85
CA ASP A 2 8.27 13.59 5.94
C ASP A 2 7.95 12.16 5.43
N PRO A 3 8.78 11.55 4.56
CA PRO A 3 8.45 10.25 3.96
C PRO A 3 8.30 9.11 4.95
N GLN A 4 9.05 9.10 6.06
CA GLN A 4 8.93 8.06 7.09
C GLN A 4 7.64 8.22 7.89
N VAL A 5 7.23 9.46 8.15
CA VAL A 5 5.92 9.76 8.77
C VAL A 5 4.77 9.36 7.84
N ALA A 6 4.89 9.65 6.54
CA ALA A 6 3.89 9.26 5.54
C ALA A 6 3.70 7.74 5.50
N HIS A 7 4.82 7.01 5.40
CA HIS A 7 4.81 5.55 5.37
C HIS A 7 4.22 4.95 6.65
N GLN A 8 4.62 5.46 7.82
CA GLN A 8 4.06 4.98 9.10
C GLN A 8 2.54 5.20 9.17
N ARG A 9 2.04 6.39 8.79
CA ARG A 9 0.59 6.65 8.75
C ARG A 9 -0.14 5.69 7.83
N ALA A 10 0.40 5.38 6.64
CA ALA A 10 -0.19 4.40 5.73
C ALA A 10 -0.31 3.01 6.38
N GLN A 11 0.74 2.55 7.07
CA GLN A 11 0.74 1.27 7.79
C GLN A 11 -0.28 1.27 8.95
N ASP A 12 -0.38 2.37 9.69
CA ASP A 12 -1.33 2.52 10.80
C ASP A 12 -2.79 2.50 10.31
N ILE A 13 -3.07 3.17 9.19
CA ILE A 13 -4.38 3.14 8.52
C ILE A 13 -4.72 1.72 8.10
N PHE A 14 -3.80 1.03 7.43
CA PHE A 14 -4.01 -0.37 7.03
C PHE A 14 -4.28 -1.26 8.24
N ALA A 15 -3.50 -1.12 9.32
CA ALA A 15 -3.70 -1.86 10.56
C ALA A 15 -5.07 -1.59 11.20
N ALA A 16 -5.53 -0.34 11.19
CA ALA A 16 -6.82 0.03 11.76
C ALA A 16 -8.01 -0.60 11.00
N VAL A 17 -7.93 -0.67 9.67
CA VAL A 17 -8.92 -1.36 8.83
C VAL A 17 -8.83 -2.87 9.04
N LEU A 18 -7.60 -3.42 9.06
CA LEU A 18 -7.33 -4.85 9.26
C LEU A 18 -7.89 -5.37 10.59
N ALA A 19 -7.74 -4.61 11.67
CA ALA A 19 -8.23 -4.99 13.00
C ALA A 19 -9.75 -5.19 13.07
N ARG A 20 -10.50 -4.74 12.07
CA ARG A 20 -11.96 -4.85 11.97
C ARG A 20 -12.42 -5.88 10.93
N VAL A 21 -11.47 -6.52 10.22
CA VAL A 21 -11.77 -7.60 9.28
C VAL A 21 -12.24 -8.82 10.06
N ARG A 22 -13.43 -9.31 9.75
CA ARG A 22 -13.95 -10.54 10.36
C ARG A 22 -13.46 -11.78 9.62
N PRO A 23 -13.30 -12.92 10.30
CA PRO A 23 -12.84 -14.15 9.65
C PRO A 23 -13.67 -14.60 8.43
N ASP A 24 -14.98 -14.37 8.44
CA ASP A 24 -15.90 -14.70 7.34
C ASP A 24 -15.68 -13.84 6.08
N GLN A 25 -14.98 -12.71 6.20
CA GLN A 25 -14.70 -11.79 5.10
C GLN A 25 -13.40 -12.12 4.35
N LEU A 26 -12.53 -12.99 4.90
CA LEU A 26 -11.21 -13.27 4.31
C LEU A 26 -11.29 -13.83 2.89
N GLY A 27 -12.36 -14.55 2.55
CA GLY A 27 -12.60 -15.07 1.20
C GLY A 27 -13.35 -14.14 0.26
N ALA A 28 -13.77 -12.94 0.72
CA ALA A 28 -14.52 -12.00 -0.11
C ALA A 28 -13.63 -11.40 -1.21
N ALA A 29 -14.23 -11.08 -2.36
CA ALA A 29 -13.55 -10.39 -3.45
C ALA A 29 -13.21 -8.94 -3.07
N THR A 30 -12.11 -8.42 -3.62
CA THR A 30 -11.70 -7.02 -3.44
C THR A 30 -11.91 -6.20 -4.72
N PRO A 31 -11.92 -4.86 -4.65
CA PRO A 31 -11.88 -4.01 -5.85
C PRO A 31 -10.66 -4.26 -6.75
N CYS A 32 -9.58 -4.82 -6.20
CA CYS A 32 -8.49 -5.42 -6.96
C CYS A 32 -8.91 -6.84 -7.38
N SER A 33 -9.66 -6.93 -8.48
CA SER A 33 -10.49 -8.09 -8.87
C SER A 33 -9.83 -9.48 -8.91
N GLU A 34 -8.51 -9.56 -8.87
CA GLU A 34 -7.76 -10.81 -8.84
C GLU A 34 -7.53 -11.36 -7.43
N TRP A 35 -7.84 -10.59 -6.38
CA TRP A 35 -7.50 -10.90 -5.00
C TRP A 35 -8.72 -11.02 -4.09
N THR A 36 -8.69 -12.05 -3.24
CA THR A 36 -9.51 -12.09 -2.04
C THR A 36 -8.97 -11.10 -0.99
N VAL A 37 -9.76 -10.83 0.06
CA VAL A 37 -9.29 -10.07 1.22
C VAL A 37 -8.02 -10.68 1.82
N ARG A 38 -7.93 -12.01 1.90
CA ARG A 38 -6.74 -12.70 2.38
C ARG A 38 -5.53 -12.41 1.50
N ASP A 39 -5.67 -12.55 0.18
CA ASP A 39 -4.59 -12.30 -0.78
C ASP A 39 -4.10 -10.86 -0.72
N LEU A 40 -5.02 -9.90 -0.56
CA LEU A 40 -4.68 -8.49 -0.41
C LEU A 40 -3.87 -8.22 0.85
N ILE A 41 -4.25 -8.82 1.98
CA ILE A 41 -3.48 -8.69 3.23
C ILE A 41 -2.10 -9.32 3.04
N ASP A 42 -2.02 -10.51 2.44
CA ASP A 42 -0.74 -11.15 2.15
C ASP A 42 0.13 -10.32 1.21
N HIS A 43 -0.46 -9.62 0.24
CA HIS A 43 0.26 -8.73 -0.64
C HIS A 43 0.98 -7.62 0.15
N VAL A 44 0.25 -6.93 1.03
CA VAL A 44 0.81 -5.83 1.84
C VAL A 44 1.92 -6.33 2.77
N VAL A 45 1.71 -7.45 3.46
CA VAL A 45 2.73 -8.09 4.31
C VAL A 45 3.97 -8.47 3.49
N SER A 46 3.78 -9.10 2.33
CA SER A 46 4.87 -9.48 1.43
C SER A 46 5.63 -8.26 0.90
N GLY A 47 4.94 -7.16 0.63
CA GLY A 47 5.56 -5.90 0.21
C GLY A 47 6.48 -5.36 1.30
N ASN A 48 6.01 -5.35 2.56
CA ASN A 48 6.79 -4.91 3.71
C ASN A 48 8.03 -5.79 3.93
N GLU A 49 7.90 -7.10 3.77
CA GLU A 49 9.04 -8.03 3.82
C GLU A 49 10.08 -7.77 2.71
N ARG A 50 9.63 -7.47 1.50
CA ARG A 50 10.53 -7.16 0.38
C ARG A 50 11.38 -5.92 0.65
N VAL A 51 10.87 -4.93 1.38
CA VAL A 51 11.66 -3.77 1.82
C VAL A 51 12.87 -4.24 2.63
N GLY A 52 12.68 -5.17 3.57
CA GLY A 52 13.77 -5.74 4.37
C GLY A 52 14.81 -6.47 3.52
N GLN A 53 14.36 -7.25 2.53
CA GLN A 53 15.25 -7.95 1.59
C GLN A 53 16.07 -6.96 0.76
N TRP A 54 15.42 -5.97 0.14
CA TRP A 54 16.11 -4.99 -0.69
C TRP A 54 17.02 -4.07 0.12
N ALA A 55 16.72 -3.86 1.40
CA ALA A 55 17.60 -3.15 2.34
C ALA A 55 18.76 -4.01 2.86
N GLY A 56 18.85 -5.29 2.47
CA GLY A 56 19.87 -6.22 2.94
C GLY A 56 19.75 -6.58 4.42
N SER A 57 18.57 -6.42 5.03
CA SER A 57 18.34 -6.80 6.42
C SER A 57 18.31 -8.33 6.60
N TYR A 58 17.94 -9.06 5.56
CA TYR A 58 17.93 -10.53 5.50
C TYR A 58 17.83 -11.01 4.04
N GLU A 59 18.24 -12.25 3.78
CA GLU A 59 18.07 -12.89 2.45
C GLU A 59 16.65 -13.45 2.24
N GLN A 60 16.05 -13.97 3.31
CA GLN A 60 14.68 -14.50 3.32
C GLN A 60 13.93 -13.93 4.53
N PRO A 61 12.62 -13.63 4.39
CA PRO A 61 11.86 -13.07 5.49
C PRO A 61 11.70 -14.11 6.61
N PRO A 62 11.61 -13.66 7.86
CA PRO A 62 11.28 -14.55 8.97
C PRO A 62 9.93 -15.21 8.74
N ALA A 63 9.69 -16.35 9.40
CA ALA A 63 8.41 -17.04 9.32
C ALA A 63 7.28 -16.11 9.77
N ARG A 64 6.22 -16.03 8.95
CA ARG A 64 5.04 -15.22 9.26
C ARG A 64 4.26 -15.80 10.42
N PRO A 65 3.78 -14.97 11.36
CA PRO A 65 2.69 -15.33 12.25
C PRO A 65 1.47 -15.84 11.47
N VAL A 66 0.72 -16.77 12.07
CA VAL A 66 -0.54 -17.25 11.49
C VAL A 66 -1.62 -16.17 11.57
N ASP A 67 -1.60 -15.37 12.63
CA ASP A 67 -2.47 -14.22 12.76
C ASP A 67 -2.05 -13.10 11.80
N VAL A 68 -2.99 -12.68 10.96
CA VAL A 68 -2.74 -11.70 9.89
C VAL A 68 -2.42 -10.31 10.44
N THR A 69 -2.95 -9.96 11.61
CA THR A 69 -2.67 -8.68 12.28
C THR A 69 -1.26 -8.65 12.83
N GLU A 70 -0.82 -9.74 13.46
CA GLU A 70 0.55 -9.90 13.92
C GLU A 70 1.54 -9.93 12.76
N ALA A 71 1.22 -10.62 11.66
CA ALA A 71 2.05 -10.66 10.47
C ALA A 71 2.22 -9.27 9.84
N HIS A 72 1.13 -8.51 9.73
CA HIS A 72 1.20 -7.11 9.30
C HIS A 72 2.06 -6.27 10.24
N ARG A 73 1.80 -6.31 11.55
CA ARG A 73 2.53 -5.52 12.54
C ARG A 73 4.04 -5.79 12.49
N ALA A 74 4.45 -7.06 12.45
CA ALA A 74 5.85 -7.45 12.40
C ALA A 74 6.54 -6.99 11.10
N SER A 75 5.90 -7.23 9.95
CA SER A 75 6.46 -6.83 8.65
C SER A 75 6.53 -5.30 8.49
N ALA A 76 5.49 -4.57 8.91
CA ALA A 76 5.45 -3.10 8.86
C ALA A 76 6.56 -2.47 9.72
N ALA A 77 6.77 -2.99 10.94
CA ALA A 77 7.84 -2.52 11.82
C ALA A 77 9.23 -2.74 11.20
N ALA A 78 9.47 -3.93 10.62
CA ALA A 78 10.74 -4.22 9.95
C ALA A 78 10.98 -3.33 8.72
N ALA A 79 9.94 -3.02 7.94
CA ALA A 79 10.03 -2.09 6.81
C ALA A 79 10.33 -0.66 7.27
N GLN A 80 9.68 -0.19 8.34
CA GLN A 80 9.93 1.13 8.91
C GLN A 80 11.37 1.25 9.43
N GLU A 81 11.86 0.24 10.15
CA GLU A 81 13.23 0.19 10.64
C GLU A 81 14.24 0.24 9.49
N ALA A 82 13.99 -0.49 8.40
CA ALA A 82 14.84 -0.48 7.22
C ALA A 82 14.96 0.93 6.60
N PHE A 83 13.87 1.69 6.54
CA PHE A 83 13.89 3.06 6.04
C PHE A 83 14.47 4.08 7.03
N ALA A 84 14.42 3.79 8.33
CA ALA A 84 14.95 4.66 9.37
C ALA A 84 16.49 4.61 9.51
N LYS A 85 17.15 3.61 8.90
CA LYS A 85 18.63 3.50 8.92
C LYS A 85 19.28 4.75 8.30
N PRO A 86 20.41 5.24 8.86
CA PRO A 86 21.15 6.36 8.28
C PRO A 86 21.51 6.11 6.81
N GLY A 87 21.19 7.06 5.93
CA GLY A 87 21.45 6.98 4.50
C GLY A 87 20.50 6.09 3.70
N ALA A 88 19.53 5.41 4.33
CA ALA A 88 18.61 4.52 3.63
C ALA A 88 17.79 5.23 2.55
N LEU A 89 17.34 6.47 2.80
CA LEU A 89 16.56 7.22 1.81
C LEU A 89 17.38 7.69 0.59
N ASP A 90 18.71 7.74 0.71
CA ASP A 90 19.63 8.12 -0.36
C ASP A 90 20.25 6.91 -1.09
N ALA A 91 20.20 5.73 -0.47
CA ALA A 91 20.71 4.50 -1.05
C ALA A 91 19.92 4.05 -2.28
N THR A 92 20.61 3.34 -3.18
CA THR A 92 20.01 2.70 -4.35
C THR A 92 19.50 1.31 -4.01
N TYR A 93 18.23 1.06 -4.26
CA TYR A 93 17.56 -0.24 -4.11
C TYR A 93 17.39 -0.88 -5.48
N ARG A 94 17.72 -2.17 -5.60
CA ARG A 94 17.55 -2.96 -6.83
C ARG A 94 16.25 -3.72 -6.80
N LEU A 95 15.30 -3.31 -7.62
CA LEU A 95 13.98 -3.92 -7.74
C LEU A 95 13.89 -4.73 -9.04
N PRO A 96 12.95 -5.68 -9.16
CA PRO A 96 12.77 -6.47 -10.39
C PRO A 96 12.52 -5.62 -11.65
N PHE A 97 12.04 -4.39 -11.47
CA PHE A 97 11.70 -3.45 -12.54
C PHE A 97 12.68 -2.27 -12.66
N GLY A 98 13.80 -2.30 -11.94
CA GLY A 98 14.86 -1.28 -12.05
C GLY A 98 15.45 -0.84 -10.72
N GLU A 99 16.43 0.06 -10.80
CA GLU A 99 17.06 0.68 -9.63
C GLU A 99 16.35 1.98 -9.26
N VAL A 100 16.08 2.18 -7.96
CA VAL A 100 15.45 3.41 -7.44
C VAL A 100 16.13 3.88 -6.16
N ALA A 101 16.10 5.19 -5.89
CA ALA A 101 16.54 5.72 -4.60
C ALA A 101 15.56 5.33 -3.49
N GLY A 102 16.02 5.17 -2.24
CA GLY A 102 15.19 4.80 -1.10
C GLY A 102 14.00 5.74 -0.87
N ARG A 103 14.18 7.04 -1.13
CA ARG A 103 13.09 8.04 -1.10
C ARG A 103 11.98 7.80 -2.12
N VAL A 104 12.31 7.21 -3.26
CA VAL A 104 11.32 6.82 -4.28
C VAL A 104 10.61 5.54 -3.82
N LEU A 105 11.38 4.56 -3.32
CA LEU A 105 10.82 3.31 -2.83
C LEU A 105 9.84 3.53 -1.67
N ILE A 106 10.18 4.33 -0.66
CA ILE A 106 9.27 4.59 0.46
C ILE A 106 7.98 5.30 0.01
N GLY A 107 8.07 6.21 -0.97
CA GLY A 107 6.90 6.86 -1.57
C GLY A 107 6.00 5.84 -2.30
N MET A 108 6.60 4.97 -3.12
CA MET A 108 5.88 3.88 -3.79
C MET A 108 5.17 2.97 -2.77
N ARG A 109 5.87 2.57 -1.70
CA ARG A 109 5.28 1.73 -0.64
C ARG A 109 4.20 2.46 0.15
N THR A 110 4.32 3.77 0.34
CA THR A 110 3.28 4.58 1.00
C THR A 110 2.00 4.61 0.17
N THR A 111 2.09 4.88 -1.14
CA THR A 111 0.93 4.87 -2.05
C THR A 111 0.29 3.47 -2.11
N ASP A 112 1.12 2.43 -2.26
CA ASP A 112 0.75 1.01 -2.30
C ASP A 112 -0.07 0.58 -1.07
N VAL A 113 0.46 0.83 0.13
CA VAL A 113 -0.22 0.46 1.39
C VAL A 113 -1.52 1.26 1.56
N LEU A 114 -1.53 2.56 1.25
CA LEU A 114 -2.72 3.39 1.40
C LEU A 114 -3.86 2.97 0.46
N VAL A 115 -3.56 2.71 -0.83
CA VAL A 115 -4.60 2.25 -1.76
C VAL A 115 -5.11 0.87 -1.38
N HIS A 116 -4.26 0.00 -0.84
CA HIS A 116 -4.71 -1.31 -0.38
C HIS A 116 -5.45 -1.26 0.97
N ALA A 117 -5.21 -0.26 1.82
CA ALA A 117 -6.09 0.01 2.95
C ALA A 117 -7.49 0.42 2.49
N TRP A 118 -7.57 1.22 1.41
CA TRP A 118 -8.84 1.57 0.77
C TRP A 118 -9.53 0.33 0.17
N ASP A 119 -8.80 -0.50 -0.59
CA ASP A 119 -9.34 -1.73 -1.17
C ASP A 119 -9.88 -2.67 -0.07
N LEU A 120 -9.18 -2.77 1.07
CA LEU A 120 -9.59 -3.56 2.22
C LEU A 120 -10.85 -2.99 2.89
N ALA A 121 -10.90 -1.67 3.09
CA ALA A 121 -12.06 -1.00 3.68
C ALA A 121 -13.30 -1.19 2.81
N ALA A 122 -13.17 -0.97 1.51
CA ALA A 122 -14.25 -1.16 0.54
C ALA A 122 -14.74 -2.62 0.48
N ALA A 123 -13.83 -3.59 0.47
CA ALA A 123 -14.18 -5.02 0.44
C ALA A 123 -14.86 -5.52 1.71
N THR A 124 -14.68 -4.81 2.83
CA THR A 124 -15.18 -5.24 4.15
C THR A 124 -16.28 -4.33 4.71
N ASP A 125 -16.85 -3.46 3.88
CA ASP A 125 -17.93 -2.52 4.20
C ASP A 125 -17.56 -1.56 5.36
N GLN A 126 -16.32 -1.07 5.33
CA GLN A 126 -15.81 -0.07 6.25
C GLN A 126 -15.72 1.31 5.57
N SER A 127 -15.57 2.37 6.38
CA SER A 127 -15.38 3.73 5.87
C SER A 127 -14.13 3.82 5.00
N THR A 128 -14.26 4.43 3.83
CA THR A 128 -13.15 4.74 2.92
C THR A 128 -12.62 6.18 3.10
N ASP A 129 -13.14 6.94 4.07
CA ASP A 129 -12.59 8.23 4.47
C ASP A 129 -11.30 8.03 5.29
N LEU A 130 -10.23 7.66 4.58
CA LEU A 130 -8.94 7.27 5.14
C LEU A 130 -7.94 8.42 5.00
N ASP A 131 -7.66 9.09 6.12
CA ASP A 131 -6.63 10.12 6.25
C ASP A 131 -6.58 11.11 5.07
N PRO A 132 -7.51 12.10 5.04
CA PRO A 132 -7.64 13.02 3.92
C PRO A 132 -6.35 13.74 3.54
N GLU A 133 -5.50 14.08 4.51
CA GLU A 133 -4.23 14.77 4.28
C GLU A 133 -3.24 13.86 3.54
N LEU A 134 -3.00 12.66 4.05
CA LEU A 134 -2.09 11.70 3.41
C LEU A 134 -2.62 11.29 2.03
N ALA A 135 -3.93 11.05 1.90
CA ALA A 135 -4.54 10.66 0.64
C ALA A 135 -4.43 11.77 -0.43
N LEU A 136 -4.57 13.05 -0.07
CA LEU A 136 -4.32 14.16 -0.99
C LEU A 136 -2.86 14.20 -1.45
N GLU A 137 -1.91 14.00 -0.53
CA GLU A 137 -0.49 13.94 -0.86
C GLU A 137 -0.18 12.78 -1.81
N GLN A 138 -0.68 11.57 -1.52
CA GLN A 138 -0.47 10.40 -2.37
C GLN A 138 -1.19 10.52 -3.72
N LEU A 139 -2.35 11.19 -3.79
CA LEU A 139 -3.02 11.51 -5.07
C LEU A 139 -2.15 12.43 -5.93
N ALA A 140 -1.52 13.45 -5.34
CA ALA A 140 -0.61 14.32 -6.08
C ALA A 140 0.62 13.55 -6.59
N VAL A 141 1.21 12.69 -5.76
CA VAL A 141 2.34 11.81 -6.14
C VAL A 141 1.93 10.86 -7.26
N ALA A 142 0.77 10.20 -7.15
CA ALA A 142 0.26 9.29 -8.16
C ALA A 142 0.03 10.00 -9.50
N ARG A 143 -0.57 11.20 -9.50
CA ARG A 143 -0.75 12.02 -10.72
C ARG A 143 0.55 12.39 -11.41
N ALA A 144 1.60 12.65 -10.63
CA ALA A 144 2.91 13.00 -11.17
C ALA A 144 3.70 11.79 -11.72
N SER A 145 3.37 10.57 -11.27
CA SER A 145 4.22 9.38 -11.51
C SER A 145 3.56 8.29 -12.36
N VAL A 146 2.24 8.11 -12.25
CA VAL A 146 1.51 7.07 -12.96
C VAL A 146 1.22 7.51 -14.40
N ARG A 147 2.10 7.06 -15.29
CA ARG A 147 2.01 7.30 -16.74
C ARG A 147 1.07 6.31 -17.44
N PRO A 148 0.56 6.65 -18.65
CA PRO A 148 -0.34 5.78 -19.41
C PRO A 148 0.20 4.37 -19.65
N GLU A 149 1.53 4.19 -19.81
CA GLU A 149 2.13 2.87 -20.03
C GLU A 149 1.99 1.88 -18.86
N PHE A 150 1.69 2.39 -17.65
CA PHE A 150 1.46 1.56 -16.46
C PHE A 150 0.00 1.16 -16.25
N ARG A 151 -0.88 1.49 -17.19
CA ARG A 151 -2.32 1.23 -17.09
C ARG A 151 -2.78 0.12 -18.03
N GLY A 152 -3.72 -0.72 -17.59
CA GLY A 152 -4.39 -1.73 -18.41
C GLY A 152 -4.17 -3.18 -17.95
N PRO A 153 -4.64 -4.17 -18.73
CA PRO A 153 -4.55 -5.59 -18.38
C PRO A 153 -3.10 -6.03 -18.14
N GLY A 154 -2.85 -6.74 -17.02
CA GLY A 154 -1.52 -7.21 -16.63
C GLY A 154 -0.54 -6.09 -16.23
N ARG A 155 -1.03 -4.87 -16.02
CA ARG A 155 -0.24 -3.73 -15.54
C ARG A 155 -0.60 -3.41 -14.08
N PRO A 156 0.26 -2.66 -13.37
CA PRO A 156 0.03 -2.33 -11.96
C PRO A 156 -1.24 -1.50 -11.68
N PHE A 157 -1.75 -0.78 -12.68
CA PHE A 157 -2.91 0.10 -12.51
C PHE A 157 -4.00 -0.16 -13.54
N GLY A 158 -5.26 0.04 -13.12
CA GLY A 158 -6.39 0.09 -14.04
C GLY A 158 -6.42 1.41 -14.84
N ALA A 159 -7.36 1.49 -15.79
CA ALA A 159 -7.72 2.77 -16.38
C ALA A 159 -8.30 3.68 -15.30
N GLU A 160 -7.89 4.96 -15.28
CA GLU A 160 -8.46 5.96 -14.38
C GLU A 160 -9.99 5.98 -14.49
N ARG A 161 -10.65 6.06 -13.32
CA ARG A 161 -12.10 6.05 -13.20
C ARG A 161 -12.60 7.43 -12.78
N PRO A 162 -13.81 7.83 -13.21
CA PRO A 162 -14.40 9.09 -12.77
C PRO A 162 -14.67 9.05 -11.26
N CYS A 163 -14.40 10.15 -10.58
CA CYS A 163 -14.71 10.36 -9.16
C CYS A 163 -15.02 11.83 -8.93
N SER A 164 -16.04 12.12 -8.09
CA SER A 164 -16.35 13.51 -7.72
C SER A 164 -15.26 14.07 -6.80
N ALA A 165 -14.97 15.36 -6.95
CA ALA A 165 -14.06 16.08 -6.05
C ALA A 165 -14.62 16.22 -4.62
N ASP A 166 -15.93 16.02 -4.43
CA ASP A 166 -16.59 16.06 -3.12
C ASP A 166 -16.45 14.74 -2.34
N ARG A 167 -15.95 13.67 -2.98
CA ARG A 167 -15.69 12.39 -2.29
C ARG A 167 -14.42 12.48 -1.43
N PRO A 168 -14.29 11.64 -0.40
CA PRO A 168 -13.06 11.53 0.39
C PRO A 168 -11.81 11.44 -0.51
N PRO A 169 -10.69 12.09 -0.16
CA PRO A 169 -9.49 12.05 -1.01
C PRO A 169 -8.95 10.65 -1.29
N ALA A 170 -9.17 9.69 -0.37
CA ALA A 170 -8.79 8.30 -0.60
C ALA A 170 -9.62 7.64 -1.71
N ASP A 171 -10.93 7.97 -1.82
CA ASP A 171 -11.76 7.56 -2.96
C ASP A 171 -11.22 8.14 -4.27
N GLN A 172 -10.80 9.41 -4.27
CA GLN A 172 -10.22 10.06 -5.45
C GLN A 172 -8.89 9.41 -5.87
N LEU A 173 -8.03 9.06 -4.91
CA LEU A 173 -6.81 8.28 -5.14
C LEU A 173 -7.13 6.90 -5.73
N ALA A 174 -8.06 6.17 -5.12
CA ALA A 174 -8.46 4.84 -5.59
C ALA A 174 -9.00 4.88 -7.02
N ALA A 175 -9.87 5.85 -7.32
CA ALA A 175 -10.40 6.07 -8.67
C ALA A 175 -9.30 6.40 -9.69
N PHE A 176 -8.36 7.27 -9.33
CA PHE A 176 -7.20 7.59 -10.15
C PHE A 176 -6.35 6.35 -10.45
N LEU A 177 -6.21 5.43 -9.49
CA LEU A 177 -5.50 4.15 -9.61
C LEU A 177 -6.36 3.02 -10.20
N GLY A 178 -7.57 3.35 -10.66
CA GLY A 178 -8.41 2.49 -11.49
C GLY A 178 -9.49 1.70 -10.76
N ARG A 179 -9.74 1.98 -9.49
CA ARG A 179 -10.84 1.35 -8.72
C ARG A 179 -12.16 2.02 -9.08
N ALA A 180 -13.23 1.23 -9.10
CA ALA A 180 -14.58 1.79 -9.13
C ALA A 180 -14.95 2.26 -7.72
N VAL A 181 -15.44 3.48 -7.62
CA VAL A 181 -15.91 4.06 -6.35
C VAL A 181 -17.43 4.15 -6.42
N GLY A 182 -18.11 3.45 -5.50
CA GLY A 182 -19.56 3.39 -5.34
C GLY A 182 -20.04 4.35 -4.29
#